data_AF-A0A1E3VQQ3-F1
#
_entry.id   AF-A0A1E3VQQ3-F1
#
_cell.length_a   1.000
_cell.length_b   1.000
_cell.length_c   1.000
_cell.angle_alpha   90.00
_cell.angle_beta   90.00
_cell.angle_gamma   90.00
#
_symmetry.space_group_name_H-M   'P 1'
#
loop_
_entity.id
_entity.type
_entity.pdbx_description
1 polymer ?
#
loop_
_entity_poly.entity_id
_entity_poly.type
_entity_poly.pdbx_seq_one_letter_code
_entity_poly.pdbx_strand_id
1 'polypeptide(L)'
;MLDRFENHAGVFSISAYSHPASVMPVPADYDFDVYAIPRMQCWGWATWRDRWSKADFSVPNFDAFNASPSATAAYAHWIGADSLATLRACMRGEKDVWACRWVYTHFKHHAVCICPTQSLVDNIGLDGSGSNCGVRPEFKHTLETLKIEDWRTPELAFVDPRLFEAFMAVMDPRRKRDRPSGPAAPHGLDPAPRPSVAARAAYWARRPRQLIRRVRERAGLAGSASLSQVEARHKALRAPPSAPLIRLGTDYGGWWLPEAGFGADDVVVSAGAGEDISFDVEVAKRFGCKILVLDPTPRAVAHFEATKNAVAAGEPAPINNAVADFYEADSETLERIAFRPWGLWNETETLTFHAPANADSVSHSAVNIQNTEGGFDAECVTLDELMRREDIDTISVLKMDIEGAEFAVLDRLAESALRPKILLVEFHPGDSNAERLGKVRNAGHAREAP
;
A
#
# COMPACT_ATOMS: atom_id res chain seq x y z
N MET A 1 -10.51 -17.14 -16.61
CA MET A 1 -9.73 -16.23 -15.73
C MET A 1 -10.35 -14.85 -15.61
N LEU A 2 -10.79 -14.20 -16.70
CA LEU A 2 -11.53 -12.93 -16.57
C LEU A 2 -12.78 -13.08 -15.69
N ASP A 3 -13.63 -14.07 -15.95
CA ASP A 3 -14.82 -14.32 -15.12
C ASP A 3 -14.49 -14.61 -13.65
N ARG A 4 -13.31 -15.21 -13.38
CA ARG A 4 -12.87 -15.54 -12.01
C ARG A 4 -12.54 -14.30 -11.18
N PHE A 5 -12.00 -13.26 -11.82
CA PHE A 5 -11.49 -12.06 -11.16
C PHE A 5 -12.30 -10.79 -11.49
N GLU A 6 -13.46 -10.93 -12.16
CA GLU A 6 -14.29 -9.80 -12.59
C GLU A 6 -14.71 -8.90 -11.41
N ASN A 7 -15.08 -9.52 -10.30
CA ASN A 7 -15.52 -8.84 -9.08
C ASN A 7 -14.36 -8.35 -8.18
N HIS A 8 -13.10 -8.59 -8.57
CA HIS A 8 -11.94 -8.12 -7.82
C HIS A 8 -11.48 -6.77 -8.36
N ALA A 9 -11.98 -5.68 -7.77
CA ALA A 9 -11.69 -4.32 -8.25
C ALA A 9 -10.19 -3.97 -8.32
N GLY A 10 -9.36 -4.59 -7.48
CA GLY A 10 -7.90 -4.42 -7.48
C GLY A 10 -7.15 -5.22 -8.57
N VAL A 11 -7.82 -6.09 -9.32
CA VAL A 11 -7.22 -6.82 -10.45
C VAL A 11 -7.49 -6.05 -11.73
N PHE A 12 -6.45 -5.46 -12.30
CA PHE A 12 -6.59 -4.67 -13.54
C PHE A 12 -6.28 -5.49 -14.78
N SER A 13 -5.57 -6.61 -14.63
CA SER A 13 -5.20 -7.42 -15.77
C SER A 13 -4.93 -8.87 -15.45
N ILE A 14 -5.13 -9.67 -16.49
CA ILE A 14 -4.66 -11.05 -16.56
C ILE A 14 -3.59 -11.10 -17.65
N SER A 15 -2.43 -11.67 -17.33
CA SER A 15 -1.40 -12.01 -18.32
C SER A 15 -1.38 -13.51 -18.54
N ALA A 16 -1.00 -13.91 -19.74
CA ALA A 16 -0.67 -15.26 -20.15
C ALA A 16 0.83 -15.52 -19.97
N TYR A 17 1.63 -14.48 -19.73
CA TYR A 17 3.07 -14.59 -19.58
C TYR A 17 3.51 -14.70 -18.12
N SER A 18 4.54 -15.52 -17.92
CA SER A 18 5.36 -15.52 -16.70
C SER A 18 6.80 -15.82 -17.10
N HIS A 19 7.77 -15.43 -16.28
CA HIS A 19 9.15 -15.79 -16.55
C HIS A 19 9.37 -17.30 -16.43
N PRO A 20 10.32 -17.90 -17.17
CA PRO A 20 10.65 -19.31 -17.00
C PRO A 20 11.06 -19.62 -15.55
N ALA A 21 10.73 -20.81 -15.06
CA ALA A 21 11.05 -21.24 -13.71
C ALA A 21 12.56 -21.24 -13.40
N SER A 22 13.41 -21.31 -14.43
CA SER A 22 14.88 -21.17 -14.33
C SER A 22 15.33 -19.75 -13.95
N VAL A 23 14.49 -18.74 -14.18
CA VAL A 23 14.79 -17.33 -13.91
C VAL A 23 13.93 -16.77 -12.77
N MET A 24 12.66 -17.17 -12.70
CA MET A 24 11.74 -16.84 -11.61
C MET A 24 11.15 -18.13 -11.02
N PRO A 25 11.82 -18.76 -10.04
CA PRO A 25 11.33 -19.98 -9.45
C PRO A 25 10.06 -19.71 -8.63
N VAL A 26 9.02 -20.50 -8.88
CA VAL A 26 7.82 -20.54 -8.04
C VAL A 26 8.11 -21.45 -6.83
N PRO A 27 7.76 -21.04 -5.59
CA PRO A 27 7.94 -21.91 -4.42
C PRO A 27 7.23 -23.26 -4.60
N ALA A 28 7.91 -24.34 -4.20
CA ALA A 28 7.37 -25.69 -4.36
C ALA A 28 6.12 -25.97 -3.50
N ASP A 29 5.94 -25.17 -2.46
CA ASP A 29 4.79 -25.16 -1.54
C ASP A 29 3.77 -24.06 -1.90
N TYR A 30 3.79 -23.55 -3.13
CA TYR A 30 2.78 -22.60 -3.60
C TYR A 30 1.52 -23.33 -4.06
N ASP A 31 0.38 -22.98 -3.47
CA ASP A 31 -0.87 -23.73 -3.61
C ASP A 31 -1.65 -23.45 -4.91
N PHE A 32 -1.33 -22.36 -5.60
CA PHE A 32 -2.11 -21.85 -6.73
C PHE A 32 -1.36 -21.98 -8.05
N ASP A 33 -2.12 -22.05 -9.14
CA ASP A 33 -1.58 -22.11 -10.49
C ASP A 33 -1.39 -20.71 -11.11
N VAL A 34 -1.84 -19.66 -10.40
CA VAL A 34 -1.67 -18.24 -10.73
C VAL A 34 -1.14 -17.46 -9.53
N TYR A 35 -0.48 -16.33 -9.79
CA TYR A 35 -0.01 -15.40 -8.77
C TYR A 35 -0.27 -13.94 -9.17
N ALA A 36 -0.36 -13.05 -8.20
CA ALA A 36 -0.52 -11.61 -8.45
C ALA A 36 0.81 -10.86 -8.28
N ILE A 37 1.06 -9.89 -9.16
CA ILE A 37 2.15 -8.90 -9.03
C ILE A 37 1.63 -7.50 -9.36
N PRO A 38 2.18 -6.43 -8.77
CA PRO A 38 1.74 -5.05 -9.02
C PRO A 38 2.11 -4.52 -10.42
N ARG A 39 2.92 -5.26 -11.19
CA ARG A 39 3.37 -4.87 -12.53
C ARG A 39 2.72 -5.73 -13.61
N MET A 40 1.95 -5.07 -14.48
CA MET A 40 1.44 -5.69 -15.70
C MET A 40 2.52 -6.36 -16.54
N GLN A 41 2.23 -7.58 -17.02
CA GLN A 41 2.99 -8.30 -18.05
C GLN A 41 2.26 -8.24 -19.39
N CYS A 42 2.82 -7.53 -20.36
CA CYS A 42 2.15 -7.20 -21.61
C CYS A 42 2.18 -8.29 -22.71
N TRP A 43 2.79 -9.46 -22.46
CA TRP A 43 2.83 -10.54 -23.44
C TRP A 43 1.63 -11.47 -23.24
N GLY A 44 0.68 -11.40 -24.19
CA GLY A 44 -0.60 -12.11 -24.12
C GLY A 44 -1.40 -11.68 -22.90
N TRP A 45 -2.17 -10.59 -22.97
CA TRP A 45 -2.86 -10.05 -21.80
C TRP A 45 -4.31 -9.70 -22.12
N ALA A 46 -5.13 -9.61 -21.08
CA ALA A 46 -6.51 -9.17 -21.15
C ALA A 46 -6.87 -8.27 -19.96
N THR A 47 -7.91 -7.45 -20.13
CA THR A 47 -8.45 -6.55 -19.11
C THR A 47 -9.95 -6.35 -19.34
N TRP A 48 -10.63 -5.74 -18.38
CA TRP A 48 -12.04 -5.34 -18.48
C TRP A 48 -12.16 -3.88 -18.91
N ARG A 49 -13.28 -3.55 -19.53
CA ARG A 49 -13.55 -2.22 -20.10
C ARG A 49 -13.43 -1.11 -19.06
N ASP A 50 -14.00 -1.33 -17.88
CA ASP A 50 -14.06 -0.39 -16.76
C ASP A 50 -12.71 -0.21 -16.06
N ARG A 51 -11.80 -1.19 -16.14
CA ARG A 51 -10.41 -1.04 -15.70
C ARG A 51 -9.60 -0.28 -16.74
N TRP A 52 -9.78 -0.61 -18.03
CA TRP A 52 -9.10 0.07 -19.13
C TRP A 52 -9.43 1.56 -19.21
N SER A 53 -10.68 1.94 -18.95
CA SER A 53 -11.12 3.35 -18.96
C SER A 53 -10.47 4.22 -17.87
N LYS A 54 -9.79 3.62 -16.87
CA LYS A 54 -9.04 4.36 -15.84
C LYS A 54 -7.68 4.84 -16.34
N ALA A 55 -7.21 4.36 -17.50
CA ALA A 55 -5.92 4.76 -18.06
C ALA A 55 -6.01 6.11 -18.76
N ASP A 56 -5.19 7.07 -18.31
CA ASP A 56 -4.82 8.23 -19.11
C ASP A 56 -3.42 8.02 -19.70
N PHE A 57 -3.36 7.74 -21.00
CA PHE A 57 -2.11 7.46 -21.72
C PHE A 57 -1.26 8.71 -21.98
N SER A 58 -1.81 9.91 -21.77
CA SER A 58 -1.01 11.15 -21.77
C SER A 58 -0.19 11.31 -20.49
N VAL A 59 -0.57 10.61 -19.40
CA VAL A 59 0.06 10.68 -18.08
C VAL A 59 0.21 12.14 -17.62
N PRO A 60 -0.90 12.90 -17.49
CA PRO A 60 -0.85 14.36 -17.37
C PRO A 60 -0.10 14.86 -16.13
N ASN A 61 -0.05 14.04 -15.07
CA ASN A 61 0.66 14.35 -13.82
C ASN A 61 2.07 13.74 -13.76
N PHE A 62 2.65 13.38 -14.91
CA PHE A 62 3.96 12.74 -14.94
C PHE A 62 5.05 13.62 -14.34
N ASP A 63 5.08 14.92 -14.65
CA ASP A 63 6.15 15.80 -14.17
C ASP A 63 6.14 15.91 -12.65
N ALA A 64 4.97 16.06 -12.03
CA ALA A 64 4.81 16.04 -10.58
C ALA A 64 5.23 14.69 -9.96
N PHE A 65 4.79 13.58 -10.55
CA PHE A 65 5.23 12.24 -10.12
C PHE A 65 6.75 12.08 -10.23
N ASN A 66 7.34 12.53 -11.33
CA ASN A 66 8.75 12.37 -11.64
C ASN A 66 9.66 13.26 -10.77
N ALA A 67 9.15 14.42 -10.38
CA ALA A 67 9.81 15.35 -9.46
C ALA A 67 9.78 14.85 -8.01
N SER A 68 8.94 13.86 -7.67
CA SER A 68 8.80 13.36 -6.30
C SER A 68 9.74 12.16 -6.00
N PRO A 69 10.77 12.30 -5.13
CA PRO A 69 11.61 11.18 -4.71
C PRO A 69 10.85 10.04 -4.04
N SER A 70 9.83 10.32 -3.24
CA SER A 70 9.03 9.29 -2.56
C SER A 70 8.17 8.51 -3.54
N ALA A 71 7.44 9.19 -4.43
CA ALA A 71 6.60 8.53 -5.44
C ALA A 71 7.44 7.70 -6.40
N THR A 72 8.57 8.23 -6.86
CA THR A 72 9.49 7.49 -7.75
C THR A 72 10.21 6.34 -7.03
N ALA A 73 10.53 6.47 -5.74
CA ALA A 73 11.06 5.36 -4.93
C ALA A 73 10.01 4.26 -4.73
N ALA A 74 8.76 4.63 -4.42
CA ALA A 74 7.66 3.67 -4.29
C ALA A 74 7.39 2.95 -5.62
N TYR A 75 7.35 3.68 -6.74
CA TYR A 75 7.23 3.08 -8.07
C TYR A 75 8.40 2.13 -8.37
N ALA A 76 9.64 2.56 -8.08
CA ALA A 76 10.81 1.71 -8.29
C ALA A 76 10.80 0.46 -7.41
N HIS A 77 10.26 0.55 -6.19
CA HIS A 77 10.11 -0.58 -5.27
C HIS A 77 9.06 -1.57 -5.76
N TRP A 78 7.85 -1.10 -6.08
CA TRP A 78 6.71 -1.95 -6.39
C TRP A 78 6.69 -2.42 -7.84
N ILE A 79 7.09 -1.56 -8.78
CA ILE A 79 7.02 -1.84 -10.22
C ILE A 79 8.40 -2.19 -10.79
N GLY A 80 9.43 -1.50 -10.33
CA GLY A 80 10.81 -1.69 -10.76
C GLY A 80 11.47 -0.45 -11.32
N ALA A 81 12.73 -0.26 -10.95
CA ALA A 81 13.56 0.86 -11.41
C ALA A 81 13.73 0.85 -12.95
N ASP A 82 13.71 -0.32 -13.58
CA ASP A 82 13.73 -0.47 -15.03
C ASP A 82 12.46 0.08 -15.69
N SER A 83 11.30 -0.16 -15.06
CA SER A 83 10.01 0.39 -15.51
C SER A 83 9.98 1.91 -15.36
N LEU A 84 10.49 2.44 -14.23
CA LEU A 84 10.57 3.90 -14.01
C LEU A 84 11.44 4.57 -15.08
N ALA A 85 12.60 3.98 -15.39
CA ALA A 85 13.48 4.48 -16.45
C ALA A 85 12.79 4.44 -17.82
N THR A 86 12.00 3.40 -18.09
CA THR A 86 11.24 3.28 -19.34
C THR A 86 10.12 4.31 -19.43
N LEU A 87 9.36 4.52 -18.35
CA LEU A 87 8.32 5.54 -18.29
C LEU A 87 8.92 6.94 -18.54
N ARG A 88 10.02 7.27 -17.87
CA ARG A 88 10.75 8.54 -18.09
C ARG A 88 11.16 8.73 -19.55
N ALA A 89 11.72 7.70 -20.18
CA ALA A 89 12.09 7.75 -21.59
C ALA A 89 10.87 7.95 -22.49
N CYS A 90 9.74 7.31 -22.19
CA CYS A 90 8.50 7.49 -22.95
C CYS A 90 7.92 8.90 -22.83
N MET A 91 8.00 9.51 -21.65
CA MET A 91 7.49 10.87 -21.42
C MET A 91 8.40 11.93 -22.03
N ARG A 92 9.70 11.65 -22.19
CA ARG A 92 10.63 12.49 -22.97
C ARG A 92 10.55 12.27 -24.49
N GLY A 93 9.70 11.36 -24.97
CA GLY A 93 9.59 11.03 -26.39
C GLY A 93 10.75 10.18 -26.94
N GLU A 94 11.63 9.66 -26.08
CA GLU A 94 12.79 8.82 -26.46
C GLU A 94 12.38 7.39 -26.80
N LYS A 95 11.21 6.95 -26.31
CA LYS A 95 10.66 5.61 -26.53
C LYS A 95 9.16 5.68 -26.76
N ASP A 96 8.66 4.83 -27.65
CA ASP A 96 7.23 4.63 -27.83
C ASP A 96 6.81 3.25 -27.29
N VAL A 97 6.52 3.19 -25.99
CA VAL A 97 6.05 1.98 -25.31
C VAL A 97 4.72 2.30 -24.63
N TRP A 98 3.61 1.87 -25.21
CA TRP A 98 2.28 2.08 -24.62
C TRP A 98 2.16 1.40 -23.24
N ALA A 99 2.77 0.22 -23.09
CA ALA A 99 2.62 -0.61 -21.90
C ALA A 99 3.16 0.05 -20.62
N CYS A 100 4.18 0.92 -20.69
CA CYS A 100 4.70 1.59 -19.50
C CYS A 100 3.68 2.55 -18.88
N ARG A 101 2.78 3.12 -19.71
CA ARG A 101 1.68 4.00 -19.26
C ARG A 101 0.61 3.18 -18.56
N TRP A 102 0.32 1.99 -19.08
CA TRP A 102 -0.62 1.06 -18.43
C TRP A 102 -0.08 0.47 -17.13
N VAL A 103 1.23 0.20 -17.06
CA VAL A 103 1.93 -0.15 -15.81
C VAL A 103 1.88 1.03 -14.82
N TYR A 104 1.98 2.28 -15.29
CA TYR A 104 1.78 3.45 -14.45
C TYR A 104 0.35 3.56 -13.90
N THR A 105 -0.66 3.22 -14.70
CA THR A 105 -2.04 3.11 -14.21
C THR A 105 -2.19 2.05 -13.13
N HIS A 106 -1.53 0.88 -13.25
CA HIS A 106 -1.53 -0.12 -12.18
C HIS A 106 -0.98 0.44 -10.87
N PHE A 107 0.15 1.14 -10.95
CA PHE A 107 0.73 1.81 -9.78
C PHE A 107 -0.21 2.82 -9.15
N LYS A 108 -0.82 3.71 -9.94
CA LYS A 108 -1.71 4.77 -9.46
C LYS A 108 -2.96 4.22 -8.76
N HIS A 109 -3.42 3.03 -9.14
CA HIS A 109 -4.63 2.41 -8.61
C HIS A 109 -4.36 1.23 -7.67
N HIS A 110 -3.11 1.06 -7.23
CA HIS A 110 -2.70 -0.07 -6.38
C HIS A 110 -3.10 -1.44 -6.94
N ALA A 111 -3.17 -1.53 -8.27
CA ALA A 111 -3.73 -2.68 -8.96
C ALA A 111 -2.68 -3.75 -9.23
N VAL A 112 -3.16 -4.99 -9.34
CA VAL A 112 -2.34 -6.16 -9.64
C VAL A 112 -2.67 -6.76 -11.01
N CYS A 113 -1.68 -7.46 -11.54
CA CYS A 113 -1.76 -8.34 -12.69
C CYS A 113 -1.69 -9.78 -12.22
N ILE A 114 -2.67 -10.60 -12.61
CA ILE A 114 -2.64 -12.04 -12.39
C ILE A 114 -1.83 -12.69 -13.51
N CYS A 115 -0.80 -13.43 -13.14
CA CYS A 115 0.08 -14.17 -14.04
C CYS A 115 -0.01 -15.67 -13.74
N PRO A 116 0.10 -16.56 -14.72
CA PRO A 116 0.17 -17.99 -14.47
C PRO A 116 1.54 -18.34 -13.87
N THR A 117 1.63 -19.42 -13.10
CA THR A 117 2.91 -19.97 -12.62
C THR A 117 3.75 -20.59 -13.74
N GLN A 118 3.13 -20.89 -14.88
CA GLN A 118 3.78 -21.33 -16.11
C GLN A 118 3.27 -20.48 -17.27
N SER A 119 4.17 -19.87 -18.03
CA SER A 119 3.78 -19.03 -19.18
C SER A 119 3.02 -19.82 -20.22
N LEU A 120 1.86 -19.32 -20.64
CA LEU A 120 1.03 -19.86 -21.72
C LEU A 120 1.43 -19.32 -23.11
N VAL A 121 2.31 -18.34 -23.14
CA VAL A 121 2.82 -17.72 -24.38
C VAL A 121 4.34 -17.71 -24.38
N ASP A 122 4.92 -17.76 -25.57
CA ASP A 122 6.35 -17.56 -25.79
C ASP A 122 6.58 -16.30 -26.63
N ASN A 123 7.61 -15.52 -26.31
CA ASN A 123 7.96 -14.34 -27.10
C ASN A 123 9.05 -14.70 -28.11
N ILE A 124 8.62 -15.03 -29.33
CA ILE A 124 9.51 -15.41 -30.43
C ILE A 124 10.47 -14.29 -30.85
N GLY A 125 10.18 -13.02 -30.52
CA GLY A 125 11.06 -11.88 -30.83
C GLY A 125 12.34 -11.81 -29.99
N LEU A 126 12.50 -12.69 -29.00
CA LEU A 126 13.71 -12.85 -28.18
C LEU A 126 14.82 -13.64 -28.88
N ASP A 127 14.61 -14.06 -30.13
CA ASP A 127 15.62 -14.66 -31.00
C ASP A 127 16.54 -13.62 -31.68
N GLY A 128 16.29 -12.32 -31.43
CA GLY A 128 16.99 -11.19 -32.03
C GLY A 128 16.24 -10.51 -33.17
N SER A 129 15.07 -11.02 -33.57
CA SER A 129 14.20 -10.38 -34.57
C SER A 129 13.34 -9.24 -34.02
N GLY A 130 13.13 -9.16 -32.71
CA GLY A 130 12.24 -8.18 -32.08
C GLY A 130 12.77 -6.74 -32.07
N SER A 131 11.92 -5.77 -32.40
CA SER A 131 12.31 -4.34 -32.51
C SER A 131 12.74 -3.68 -31.19
N ASN A 132 12.35 -4.26 -30.05
CA ASN A 132 12.66 -3.76 -28.70
C ASN A 132 13.34 -4.82 -27.82
N CYS A 133 13.83 -5.91 -28.43
CA CYS A 133 14.36 -7.07 -27.75
C CYS A 133 15.74 -7.44 -28.31
N GLY A 134 16.58 -8.07 -27.48
CA GLY A 134 17.80 -8.72 -27.95
C GLY A 134 17.66 -10.22 -27.85
N VAL A 135 18.71 -10.94 -28.25
CA VAL A 135 18.80 -12.39 -28.08
C VAL A 135 18.77 -12.74 -26.58
N ARG A 136 17.78 -13.51 -26.14
CA ARG A 136 17.54 -13.89 -24.74
C ARG A 136 17.02 -15.32 -24.59
N PRO A 137 17.86 -16.35 -24.85
CA PRO A 137 17.44 -17.75 -24.77
C PRO A 137 16.98 -18.18 -23.37
N GLU A 138 17.42 -17.50 -22.31
CA GLU A 138 17.02 -17.78 -20.94
C GLU A 138 15.54 -17.47 -20.64
N PHE A 139 14.87 -16.68 -21.49
CA PHE A 139 13.45 -16.34 -21.39
C PHE A 139 12.57 -17.16 -22.34
N LYS A 140 13.14 -18.14 -23.04
CA LYS A 140 12.40 -19.01 -23.95
C LYS A 140 11.51 -19.99 -23.18
N HIS A 141 10.28 -20.16 -23.63
CA HIS A 141 9.34 -21.13 -23.09
C HIS A 141 9.19 -22.38 -23.98
N THR A 142 8.93 -23.52 -23.33
CA THR A 142 8.44 -24.73 -23.99
C THR A 142 6.96 -24.88 -23.62
N LEU A 143 6.07 -24.67 -24.57
CA LEU A 143 4.61 -24.66 -24.34
C LEU A 143 3.98 -26.07 -24.32
N GLU A 144 4.77 -27.12 -24.56
CA GLU A 144 4.30 -28.51 -24.63
C GLU A 144 3.87 -29.08 -23.26
N THR A 145 4.28 -28.44 -22.16
CA THR A 145 4.00 -28.90 -20.78
C THR A 145 2.81 -28.18 -20.12
N LEU A 146 2.00 -27.45 -20.89
CA LEU A 146 0.95 -26.59 -20.36
C LEU A 146 -0.24 -27.37 -19.78
N LYS A 147 -0.59 -27.06 -18.53
CA LYS A 147 -1.89 -27.41 -17.95
C LYS A 147 -2.87 -26.26 -18.18
N ILE A 148 -3.99 -26.53 -18.85
CA ILE A 148 -5.03 -25.51 -19.15
C ILE A 148 -6.35 -25.84 -18.43
N GLU A 149 -6.44 -26.98 -17.74
CA GLU A 149 -7.64 -27.44 -17.03
C GLU A 149 -7.44 -27.36 -15.50
N ASP A 150 -8.53 -27.12 -14.77
CA ASP A 150 -8.63 -27.17 -13.31
C ASP A 150 -7.64 -26.29 -12.53
N TRP A 151 -7.45 -25.04 -12.95
CA TRP A 151 -6.54 -24.12 -12.26
C TRP A 151 -7.01 -23.77 -10.85
N ARG A 152 -6.12 -24.00 -9.88
CA ARG A 152 -6.27 -23.54 -8.51
C ARG A 152 -6.03 -22.04 -8.48
N THR A 153 -7.06 -21.28 -8.12
CA THR A 153 -7.01 -19.83 -8.01
C THR A 153 -7.35 -19.40 -6.59
N PRO A 154 -6.66 -18.38 -6.07
CA PRO A 154 -7.01 -17.85 -4.76
C PRO A 154 -8.38 -17.17 -4.82
N GLU A 155 -9.09 -17.17 -3.69
CA GLU A 155 -10.37 -16.47 -3.56
C GLU A 155 -10.20 -14.95 -3.59
N LEU A 156 -9.10 -14.45 -3.03
CA LEU A 156 -8.69 -13.05 -3.08
C LEU A 156 -7.36 -12.93 -3.81
N ALA A 157 -7.22 -11.93 -4.67
CA ALA A 157 -5.93 -11.64 -5.29
C ALA A 157 -4.97 -11.05 -4.23
N PHE A 158 -3.83 -11.71 -4.02
CA PHE A 158 -2.79 -11.23 -3.11
C PHE A 158 -1.41 -11.40 -3.74
N VAL A 159 -0.47 -10.54 -3.33
CA VAL A 159 0.92 -10.60 -3.77
C VAL A 159 1.71 -11.48 -2.80
N ASP A 160 2.09 -12.70 -3.21
CA ASP A 160 2.97 -13.54 -2.39
C ASP A 160 4.37 -12.87 -2.32
N PRO A 161 4.89 -12.59 -1.10
CA PRO A 161 6.13 -11.84 -0.98
C PRO A 161 7.37 -12.55 -1.56
N ARG A 162 7.37 -13.89 -1.63
CA ARG A 162 8.46 -14.69 -2.21
C ARG A 162 8.44 -14.59 -3.73
N LEU A 163 7.27 -14.65 -4.33
CA LEU A 163 7.09 -14.46 -5.77
C LEU A 163 7.38 -13.02 -6.18
N PHE A 164 6.98 -12.05 -5.38
CA PHE A 164 7.33 -10.65 -5.60
C PHE A 164 8.84 -10.43 -5.57
N GLU A 165 9.54 -10.99 -4.57
CA GLU A 165 11.01 -10.90 -4.50
C GLU A 165 11.69 -11.58 -5.69
N ALA A 166 11.21 -12.75 -6.10
CA ALA A 166 11.72 -13.45 -7.28
C ALA A 166 11.51 -12.59 -8.54
N PHE A 167 10.31 -12.05 -8.74
CA PHE A 167 9.98 -11.16 -9.85
C PHE A 167 10.86 -9.91 -9.88
N MET A 168 10.99 -9.21 -8.74
CA MET A 168 11.82 -8.01 -8.63
C MET A 168 13.31 -8.32 -8.89
N ALA A 169 13.78 -9.51 -8.52
CA ALA A 169 15.14 -9.95 -8.84
C ALA A 169 15.36 -10.17 -10.34
N VAL A 170 14.33 -10.57 -11.11
CA VAL A 170 14.39 -10.63 -12.57
C VAL A 170 14.41 -9.24 -13.20
N MET A 171 13.65 -8.30 -12.62
CA MET A 171 13.54 -6.93 -13.12
C MET A 171 14.74 -6.04 -12.77
N ASP A 172 15.60 -6.43 -11.83
CA ASP A 172 16.76 -5.64 -11.41
C ASP A 172 17.75 -5.40 -12.57
N PRO A 173 17.93 -4.15 -13.02
CA PRO A 173 18.80 -3.82 -14.14
C PRO A 173 20.29 -4.12 -13.86
N ARG A 174 20.72 -4.23 -12.60
CA ARG A 174 22.11 -4.58 -12.27
C ARG A 174 22.41 -6.04 -12.58
N ARG A 175 21.42 -6.92 -12.42
CA ARG A 175 21.52 -8.34 -12.80
C ARG A 175 21.49 -8.56 -14.32
N LYS A 176 21.10 -7.53 -15.10
CA LYS A 176 21.22 -7.54 -16.57
C LYS A 176 22.67 -7.33 -17.05
N ARG A 177 23.62 -6.93 -16.18
CA ARG A 177 24.99 -6.55 -16.55
C ARG A 177 26.08 -7.58 -16.18
N ASP A 178 25.81 -8.48 -15.22
CA ASP A 178 26.81 -9.41 -14.64
C ASP A 178 26.68 -10.88 -15.09
N ARG A 179 26.04 -11.19 -16.22
CA ARG A 179 26.09 -12.55 -16.77
C ARG A 179 27.09 -12.64 -17.92
N PRO A 180 28.20 -13.39 -17.77
CA PRO A 180 29.09 -13.62 -18.89
C PRO A 180 28.34 -14.38 -19.98
N SER A 181 28.48 -13.93 -21.22
CA SER A 181 28.18 -14.70 -22.42
C SER A 181 29.17 -15.87 -22.53
N GLY A 182 28.98 -16.88 -21.69
CA GLY A 182 29.72 -18.15 -21.73
C GLY A 182 28.81 -19.27 -22.24
N PRO A 183 29.36 -20.31 -22.88
CA PRO A 183 28.56 -21.40 -23.42
C PRO A 183 27.84 -22.13 -22.29
N ALA A 184 26.63 -22.62 -22.60
CA ALA A 184 25.81 -23.38 -21.68
C ALA A 184 26.60 -24.54 -21.05
N ALA A 185 26.58 -24.63 -19.71
CA ALA A 185 27.10 -25.80 -19.02
C ALA A 185 26.27 -27.04 -19.43
N PRO A 186 26.91 -28.22 -19.61
CA PRO A 186 26.20 -29.40 -20.07
C PRO A 186 25.17 -29.86 -19.04
N HIS A 187 23.99 -30.22 -19.53
CA HIS A 187 22.93 -30.84 -18.76
C HIS A 187 23.42 -32.18 -18.20
N GLY A 188 23.44 -32.32 -16.87
CA GLY A 188 23.75 -33.57 -16.21
C GLY A 188 24.60 -33.39 -14.95
N LEU A 189 24.03 -32.79 -13.91
CA LEU A 189 24.53 -32.99 -12.55
C LEU A 189 23.33 -33.32 -11.66
N ASP A 190 23.35 -34.55 -11.17
CA ASP A 190 22.46 -35.06 -10.13
C ASP A 190 22.46 -34.04 -8.96
N PRO A 191 21.28 -33.59 -8.47
CA PRO A 191 21.26 -32.62 -7.39
C PRO A 191 21.96 -33.20 -6.16
N ALA A 192 22.99 -32.50 -5.68
CA ALA A 192 23.73 -32.88 -4.49
C ALA A 192 22.77 -33.27 -3.34
N PRO A 193 23.06 -34.33 -2.57
CA PRO A 193 22.13 -34.86 -1.59
C PRO A 193 21.75 -33.78 -0.57
N ARG A 194 20.44 -33.69 -0.30
CA ARG A 194 19.86 -32.70 0.60
C ARG A 194 20.57 -32.74 1.96
N PRO A 195 21.01 -31.60 2.52
CA PRO A 195 21.50 -31.57 3.89
C PRO A 195 20.39 -31.97 4.85
N SER A 196 20.72 -32.83 5.82
CA SER A 196 19.77 -33.32 6.82
C SER A 196 19.12 -32.17 7.60
N VAL A 197 17.95 -32.42 8.18
CA VAL A 197 17.25 -31.46 9.05
C VAL A 197 18.19 -30.95 10.17
N ALA A 198 19.07 -31.81 10.69
CA ALA A 198 20.09 -31.46 11.66
C ALA A 198 21.19 -30.53 11.10
N ALA A 199 21.65 -30.76 9.86
CA ALA A 199 22.62 -29.88 9.20
C ALA A 199 22.04 -28.48 8.89
N ARG A 200 20.74 -28.41 8.57
CA ARG A 200 20.01 -27.15 8.38
C ARG A 200 19.84 -26.41 9.71
N ALA A 201 19.48 -27.10 10.80
CA ALA A 201 19.38 -26.51 12.13
C ALA A 201 20.72 -25.97 12.65
N ALA A 202 21.82 -26.69 12.41
CA ALA A 202 23.17 -26.27 12.79
C ALA A 202 23.67 -25.02 12.03
N TYR A 203 23.24 -24.84 10.78
CA TYR A 203 23.54 -23.65 9.98
C TYR A 203 22.85 -22.38 10.54
N TRP A 204 21.61 -22.50 11.00
CA TRP A 204 20.85 -21.38 11.59
C TRP A 204 21.23 -21.06 13.04
N ALA A 205 21.74 -22.04 13.80
CA ALA A 205 22.12 -21.83 15.21
C ALA A 205 23.42 -21.01 15.41
N ARG A 206 24.28 -20.87 14.38
CA ARG A 206 25.61 -20.24 14.52
C ARG A 206 25.66 -18.74 14.20
N ARG A 207 24.62 -18.14 13.59
CA ARG A 207 24.58 -16.71 13.24
C ARG A 207 24.05 -15.70 14.27
N PRO A 208 23.29 -16.05 15.32
CA PRO A 208 22.81 -15.03 16.27
C PRO A 208 23.93 -14.48 17.18
N ARG A 209 24.90 -15.31 17.59
CA ARG A 209 25.86 -14.92 18.63
C ARG A 209 27.03 -14.05 18.15
N GLN A 210 27.48 -14.23 16.91
CA GLN A 210 28.56 -13.41 16.34
C GLN A 210 28.06 -12.06 15.80
N LEU A 211 26.79 -11.98 15.39
CA LEU A 211 26.17 -10.73 14.93
C LEU A 211 25.84 -9.80 16.10
N ILE A 212 25.27 -10.33 17.19
CA ILE A 212 24.93 -9.55 18.40
C ILE A 212 26.18 -8.94 19.05
N ARG A 213 27.31 -9.67 19.04
CA ARG A 213 28.60 -9.16 19.54
C ARG A 213 29.14 -8.02 18.68
N ARG A 214 29.09 -8.15 17.34
CA ARG A 214 29.50 -7.09 16.40
C ARG A 214 28.56 -5.87 16.41
N VAL A 215 27.27 -6.07 16.71
CA VAL A 215 26.29 -4.98 16.86
C VAL A 215 26.52 -4.23 18.17
N ARG A 216 26.83 -4.92 19.28
CA ARG A 216 27.21 -4.26 20.54
C ARG A 216 28.55 -3.53 20.47
N GLU A 217 29.52 -4.07 19.73
CA GLU A 217 30.81 -3.40 19.50
C GLU A 217 30.70 -2.21 18.51
N ARG A 218 29.70 -2.17 17.63
CA ARG A 218 29.43 -1.03 16.71
C ARG A 218 28.44 0.00 17.23
N ALA A 219 27.65 -0.28 18.26
CA ALA A 219 26.64 0.62 18.81
C ALA A 219 27.21 1.67 19.80
N GLY A 220 28.42 2.15 19.55
CA GLY A 220 28.92 3.39 20.13
C GLY A 220 28.36 4.60 19.36
N LEU A 221 27.18 5.05 19.79
CA LEU A 221 26.57 6.38 19.56
C LEU A 221 26.22 6.85 18.12
N ALA A 222 25.02 7.44 18.08
CA ALA A 222 24.52 8.52 17.21
C ALA A 222 24.30 8.24 15.71
N GLY A 223 23.03 8.25 15.29
CA GLY A 223 22.65 8.35 13.89
C GLY A 223 21.19 7.95 13.67
N SER A 224 20.40 8.87 13.11
CA SER A 224 18.99 8.73 12.76
C SER A 224 18.68 7.41 12.04
N ALA A 225 17.58 6.77 12.45
CA ALA A 225 17.08 5.58 11.79
C ALA A 225 16.41 6.00 10.47
N SER A 226 17.02 5.68 9.33
CA SER A 226 16.41 5.88 8.01
C SER A 226 15.21 4.95 7.81
N LEU A 227 14.23 5.36 7.02
CA LEU A 227 13.05 4.57 6.56
C LEU A 227 13.36 3.11 6.19
N SER A 228 14.55 2.82 5.66
CA SER A 228 15.01 1.44 5.40
C SER A 228 15.10 0.53 6.64
N GLN A 229 15.28 1.09 7.83
CA GLN A 229 15.28 0.37 9.10
C GLN A 229 13.85 0.06 9.57
N VAL A 230 12.88 0.92 9.23
CA VAL A 230 11.45 0.68 9.45
C VAL A 230 10.95 -0.38 8.47
N GLU A 231 11.31 -0.27 7.18
CA GLU A 231 11.01 -1.28 6.15
C GLU A 231 11.65 -2.64 6.47
N ALA A 232 12.91 -2.67 6.92
CA ALA A 232 13.57 -3.92 7.30
C ALA A 232 12.93 -4.57 8.54
N ARG A 233 12.38 -3.78 9.47
CA ARG A 233 11.61 -4.26 10.62
C ARG A 233 10.22 -4.73 10.22
N HIS A 234 9.55 -4.04 9.30
CA HIS A 234 8.27 -4.46 8.72
C HIS A 234 8.43 -5.77 7.93
N LYS A 235 9.55 -5.94 7.23
CA LYS A 235 9.90 -7.20 6.53
C LYS A 235 10.10 -8.38 7.48
N ALA A 236 10.44 -8.14 8.74
CA ALA A 236 10.54 -9.15 9.79
C ALA A 236 9.18 -9.55 10.40
N LEU A 237 8.12 -8.77 10.17
CA LEU A 237 6.74 -9.03 10.61
C LEU A 237 5.92 -9.84 9.59
N ARG A 238 6.54 -10.36 8.52
CA ARG A 238 5.91 -11.19 7.47
C ARG A 238 5.54 -12.60 7.91
N ALA A 239 4.77 -12.73 8.98
CA ALA A 239 3.79 -13.80 9.03
C ALA A 239 2.50 -13.25 8.39
N PRO A 240 1.78 -14.01 7.54
CA PRO A 240 0.38 -13.67 7.28
C PRO A 240 -0.34 -13.53 8.64
N PRO A 241 -1.38 -12.67 8.75
CA PRO A 241 -2.17 -12.64 9.96
C PRO A 241 -2.60 -14.08 10.25
N SER A 242 -2.29 -14.59 11.44
CA SER A 242 -2.65 -15.95 11.84
C SER A 242 -4.17 -16.14 11.98
N ALA A 243 -4.93 -15.06 11.80
CA ALA A 243 -6.37 -14.98 11.96
C ALA A 243 -7.02 -14.51 10.65
N PRO A 244 -8.22 -15.04 10.31
CA PRO A 244 -9.04 -14.53 9.22
C PRO A 244 -9.25 -13.02 9.33
N LEU A 245 -9.35 -12.33 8.19
CA LEU A 245 -9.69 -10.91 8.14
C LEU A 245 -11.17 -10.74 7.81
N ILE A 246 -11.78 -9.72 8.39
CA ILE A 246 -13.14 -9.27 8.09
C ILE A 246 -13.11 -7.80 7.65
N ARG A 247 -13.95 -7.44 6.68
CA ARG A 247 -14.17 -6.07 6.28
C ARG A 247 -15.34 -5.49 7.07
N LEU A 248 -15.14 -4.35 7.72
CA LEU A 248 -16.12 -3.67 8.55
C LEU A 248 -16.37 -2.26 8.01
N GLY A 249 -17.62 -1.84 7.90
CA GLY A 249 -18.07 -0.58 7.31
C GLY A 249 -18.54 -0.70 5.86
N THR A 250 -18.99 0.42 5.28
CA THR A 250 -19.52 0.48 3.91
C THR A 250 -18.47 0.16 2.84
N ASP A 251 -18.87 0.00 1.59
CA ASP A 251 -17.95 -0.15 0.45
C ASP A 251 -16.96 1.03 0.32
N TYR A 252 -17.34 2.23 0.76
CA TYR A 252 -16.49 3.41 0.76
C TYR A 252 -15.64 3.51 2.04
N GLY A 253 -16.27 3.60 3.22
CA GLY A 253 -15.60 3.84 4.49
C GLY A 253 -15.06 2.60 5.20
N GLY A 254 -15.20 1.40 4.62
CA GLY A 254 -14.90 0.14 5.29
C GLY A 254 -13.46 -0.38 5.16
N TRP A 255 -12.95 -0.98 6.24
CA TRP A 255 -11.57 -1.44 6.39
C TRP A 255 -11.46 -2.89 6.86
N TRP A 256 -10.29 -3.50 6.62
CA TRP A 256 -10.02 -4.89 7.00
C TRP A 256 -9.34 -4.98 8.37
N LEU A 257 -9.89 -5.80 9.25
CA LEU A 257 -9.32 -6.14 10.56
C LEU A 257 -9.31 -7.66 10.78
N PRO A 258 -8.43 -8.19 11.65
CA PRO A 258 -8.56 -9.57 12.12
C PRO A 258 -9.91 -9.81 12.79
N GLU A 259 -10.52 -10.96 12.51
CA GLU A 259 -11.84 -11.33 13.03
C GLU A 259 -11.83 -11.55 14.56
N ALA A 260 -10.66 -11.79 15.15
CA ALA A 260 -10.48 -12.02 16.58
C ALA A 260 -9.17 -11.37 17.08
N GLY A 261 -9.08 -11.21 18.41
CA GLY A 261 -7.91 -10.63 19.08
C GLY A 261 -8.10 -9.18 19.55
N PHE A 262 -9.33 -8.66 19.49
CA PHE A 262 -9.74 -7.38 20.04
C PHE A 262 -10.82 -7.55 21.10
N GLY A 263 -10.87 -6.65 22.07
CA GLY A 263 -11.92 -6.57 23.07
C GLY A 263 -12.07 -5.17 23.64
N ALA A 264 -12.84 -5.05 24.73
CA ALA A 264 -13.19 -3.77 25.34
C ALA A 264 -11.98 -2.94 25.86
N ASP A 265 -10.85 -3.58 26.12
CA ASP A 265 -9.62 -2.91 26.57
C ASP A 265 -8.79 -2.34 25.41
N ASP A 266 -9.13 -2.68 24.16
CA ASP A 266 -8.43 -2.18 22.98
C ASP A 266 -8.93 -0.79 22.60
N VAL A 267 -7.99 0.06 22.22
CA VAL A 267 -8.26 1.42 21.75
C VAL A 267 -8.00 1.52 20.26
N VAL A 268 -8.99 2.03 19.52
CA VAL A 268 -8.88 2.33 18.09
C VAL A 268 -8.82 3.83 17.92
N VAL A 269 -7.77 4.31 17.25
CA VAL A 269 -7.68 5.71 16.80
C VAL A 269 -7.99 5.73 15.30
N SER A 270 -9.01 6.48 14.93
CA SER A 270 -9.54 6.57 13.56
C SER A 270 -9.48 8.02 13.11
N ALA A 271 -8.52 8.35 12.25
CA ALA A 271 -8.31 9.71 11.76
C ALA A 271 -8.82 9.87 10.32
N GLY A 272 -9.54 10.97 10.09
CA GLY A 272 -10.23 11.28 8.84
C GLY A 272 -11.49 10.43 8.70
N ALA A 273 -12.56 10.88 9.34
CA ALA A 273 -13.85 10.19 9.36
C ALA A 273 -14.77 10.65 8.24
N GLY A 274 -14.72 11.94 7.88
CA GLY A 274 -15.69 12.55 6.99
C GLY A 274 -17.12 12.33 7.50
N GLU A 275 -18.01 11.92 6.60
CA GLU A 275 -19.43 11.64 6.90
C GLU A 275 -19.73 10.12 6.96
N ASP A 276 -18.69 9.28 7.02
CA ASP A 276 -18.80 7.82 7.10
C ASP A 276 -17.95 7.25 8.25
N ILE A 277 -18.58 7.08 9.41
CA ILE A 277 -18.00 6.41 10.59
C ILE A 277 -18.45 4.94 10.69
N SER A 278 -18.83 4.31 9.58
CA SER A 278 -19.42 2.95 9.61
C SER A 278 -18.42 1.92 10.11
N PHE A 279 -17.16 2.05 9.74
CA PHE A 279 -16.06 1.27 10.30
C PHE A 279 -15.99 1.41 11.83
N ASP A 280 -16.02 2.64 12.34
CA ASP A 280 -15.92 2.93 13.78
C ASP A 280 -17.09 2.32 14.56
N VAL A 281 -18.31 2.48 14.04
CA VAL A 281 -19.54 1.89 14.59
C VAL A 281 -19.48 0.38 14.63
N GLU A 282 -19.11 -0.27 13.52
CA GLU A 282 -19.04 -1.72 13.46
C GLU A 282 -17.95 -2.30 14.36
N VAL A 283 -16.79 -1.63 14.47
CA VAL A 283 -15.71 -2.03 15.39
C VAL A 283 -16.15 -1.88 16.85
N ALA A 284 -16.76 -0.75 17.22
CA ALA A 284 -17.29 -0.52 18.55
C ALA A 284 -18.34 -1.58 18.93
N LYS A 285 -19.28 -1.86 18.03
CA LYS A 285 -20.36 -2.84 18.25
C LYS A 285 -19.85 -4.28 18.32
N ARG A 286 -18.95 -4.66 17.42
CA ARG A 286 -18.48 -6.05 17.30
C ARG A 286 -17.50 -6.43 18.40
N PHE A 287 -16.59 -5.53 18.77
CA PHE A 287 -15.48 -5.83 19.68
C PHE A 287 -15.59 -5.13 21.03
N GLY A 288 -16.48 -4.15 21.18
CA GLY A 288 -16.64 -3.36 22.40
C GLY A 288 -15.51 -2.36 22.66
N CYS A 289 -14.61 -2.16 21.69
CA CYS A 289 -13.44 -1.29 21.81
C CYS A 289 -13.80 0.18 22.10
N LYS A 290 -12.90 0.90 22.76
CA LYS A 290 -12.95 2.38 22.81
C LYS A 290 -12.46 2.93 21.48
N ILE A 291 -13.25 3.77 20.83
CA ILE A 291 -12.89 4.40 19.56
C ILE A 291 -12.66 5.90 19.78
N LEU A 292 -11.53 6.41 19.30
CA LEU A 292 -11.20 7.82 19.23
C LEU A 292 -11.22 8.23 17.76
N VAL A 293 -12.25 8.97 17.37
CA VAL A 293 -12.40 9.50 16.01
C VAL A 293 -11.83 10.90 15.96
N LEU A 294 -10.93 11.17 15.02
CA LEU A 294 -10.29 12.46 14.81
C LEU A 294 -10.64 13.00 13.43
N ASP A 295 -11.43 14.06 13.37
CA ASP A 295 -11.66 14.79 12.14
C ASP A 295 -12.05 16.25 12.44
N PRO A 296 -11.25 17.23 12.01
CA PRO A 296 -11.54 18.64 12.29
C PRO A 296 -12.59 19.23 11.35
N THR A 297 -12.99 18.52 10.29
CA THR A 297 -13.88 19.06 9.26
C THR A 297 -15.26 19.40 9.84
N PRO A 298 -15.77 20.63 9.67
CA PRO A 298 -17.07 21.04 10.23
C PRO A 298 -18.23 20.12 9.82
N ARG A 299 -18.19 19.60 8.58
CA ARG A 299 -19.18 18.61 8.09
C ARG A 299 -19.09 17.29 8.86
N ALA A 300 -17.89 16.78 9.13
CA ALA A 300 -17.69 15.57 9.91
C ALA A 300 -18.20 15.73 11.35
N VAL A 301 -17.91 16.88 11.97
CA VAL A 301 -18.43 17.23 13.30
C VAL A 301 -19.96 17.25 13.31
N ALA A 302 -20.56 17.98 12.35
CA ALA A 302 -22.02 18.08 12.25
C ALA A 302 -22.68 16.72 12.00
N HIS A 303 -22.07 15.89 11.15
CA HIS A 303 -22.53 14.53 10.85
C HIS A 303 -22.50 13.63 12.08
N PHE A 304 -21.41 13.66 12.86
CA PHE A 304 -21.31 12.89 14.10
C PHE A 304 -22.37 13.31 15.13
N GLU A 305 -22.55 14.61 15.36
CA GLU A 305 -23.57 15.12 16.29
C GLU A 305 -25.00 14.78 15.83
N ALA A 306 -25.29 14.89 14.53
CA ALA A 306 -26.57 14.47 13.97
C ALA A 306 -26.83 12.97 14.18
N THR A 307 -25.81 12.14 13.93
CA THR A 307 -25.86 10.69 14.16
C THR A 307 -26.14 10.37 15.62
N LYS A 308 -25.45 11.03 16.54
CA LYS A 308 -25.63 10.84 17.99
C LYS A 308 -27.03 11.24 18.46
N ASN A 309 -27.56 12.35 17.96
CA ASN A 309 -28.91 12.81 18.29
C ASN A 309 -29.99 11.87 17.75
N ALA A 310 -29.85 11.40 16.50
CA ALA A 310 -30.79 10.45 15.90
C ALA A 310 -30.83 9.12 16.68
N VAL A 311 -29.66 8.54 17.00
CA VAL A 311 -29.58 7.29 17.78
C VAL A 311 -30.16 7.48 19.19
N ALA A 312 -29.89 8.61 19.85
CA ALA A 312 -30.47 8.92 21.16
C ALA A 312 -32.01 9.09 21.12
N ALA A 313 -32.56 9.53 19.99
CA ALA A 313 -33.99 9.64 19.76
C ALA A 313 -34.64 8.32 19.31
N GLY A 314 -33.86 7.27 19.03
CA GLY A 314 -34.33 6.02 18.43
C GLY A 314 -34.71 6.17 16.95
N GLU A 315 -34.19 7.20 16.28
CA GLU A 315 -34.39 7.49 14.87
C GLU A 315 -33.25 6.90 14.01
N PRO A 316 -33.54 6.50 12.76
CA PRO A 316 -32.48 6.04 11.85
C PRO A 316 -31.45 7.15 11.58
N ALA A 317 -30.16 6.84 11.77
CA ALA A 317 -29.06 7.76 11.49
C ALA A 317 -28.43 7.42 10.11
N PRO A 318 -28.56 8.27 9.07
CA PRO A 318 -28.06 7.96 7.74
C PRO A 318 -26.53 8.02 7.65
N ILE A 319 -25.94 7.19 6.78
CA ILE A 319 -24.50 7.21 6.46
C ILE A 319 -24.28 8.14 5.26
N ASN A 320 -23.32 9.07 5.31
CA ASN A 320 -22.90 9.92 4.18
C ASN A 320 -24.05 10.50 3.32
N ASN A 321 -25.00 11.19 3.96
CA ASN A 321 -26.22 11.74 3.35
C ASN A 321 -27.09 10.73 2.54
N ALA A 322 -26.86 9.43 2.69
CA ALA A 322 -27.60 8.40 1.97
C ALA A 322 -29.07 8.34 2.40
N VAL A 323 -29.93 7.99 1.45
CA VAL A 323 -31.38 7.87 1.67
C VAL A 323 -31.76 6.48 2.21
N ALA A 324 -30.88 5.49 2.06
CA ALA A 324 -31.18 4.08 2.33
C ALA A 324 -30.19 3.37 3.27
N ASP A 325 -29.00 3.94 3.50
CA ASP A 325 -27.97 3.33 4.34
C ASP A 325 -27.94 4.03 5.70
N PHE A 326 -28.11 3.25 6.77
CA PHE A 326 -28.19 3.76 8.13
C PHE A 326 -27.18 3.03 9.02
N TYR A 327 -26.64 3.75 10.00
CA TYR A 327 -25.79 3.15 11.03
C TYR A 327 -26.62 2.16 11.87
N GLU A 328 -26.12 0.94 12.00
CA GLU A 328 -26.67 0.00 12.99
C GLU A 328 -26.07 0.23 14.38
N ALA A 329 -26.24 1.43 14.94
CA ALA A 329 -25.71 1.81 16.26
C ALA A 329 -26.82 1.97 17.30
N ASP A 330 -26.57 1.49 18.52
CA ASP A 330 -27.35 1.87 19.70
C ASP A 330 -26.56 2.87 20.57
N SER A 331 -27.19 3.37 21.65
CA SER A 331 -26.56 4.34 22.54
C SER A 331 -25.28 3.79 23.17
N GLU A 332 -25.23 2.51 23.53
CA GLU A 332 -24.03 1.88 24.10
C GLU A 332 -22.88 1.87 23.10
N THR A 333 -23.17 1.57 21.83
CA THR A 333 -22.18 1.60 20.74
C THR A 333 -21.60 3.01 20.57
N LEU A 334 -22.44 4.04 20.53
CA LEU A 334 -21.97 5.42 20.38
C LEU A 334 -21.26 5.97 21.61
N GLU A 335 -21.59 5.52 22.82
CA GLU A 335 -20.86 5.90 24.04
C GLU A 335 -19.39 5.46 24.01
N ARG A 336 -19.08 4.40 23.25
CA ARG A 336 -17.69 3.94 23.03
C ARG A 336 -16.93 4.78 22.02
N ILE A 337 -17.60 5.64 21.26
CA ILE A 337 -17.01 6.46 20.20
C ILE A 337 -16.89 7.90 20.68
N ALA A 338 -15.66 8.31 20.94
CA ALA A 338 -15.30 9.67 21.28
C ALA A 338 -14.78 10.40 20.04
N PHE A 339 -15.61 11.30 19.48
CA PHE A 339 -15.21 12.18 18.40
C PHE A 339 -14.43 13.39 18.95
N ARG A 340 -13.34 13.77 18.29
CA ARG A 340 -12.58 14.99 18.57
C ARG A 340 -12.41 15.79 17.28
N PRO A 341 -12.71 17.10 17.30
CA PRO A 341 -12.54 17.98 16.15
C PRO A 341 -11.06 18.39 15.99
N TRP A 342 -10.16 17.40 16.00
CA TRP A 342 -8.72 17.58 15.89
C TRP A 342 -8.21 16.90 14.63
N GLY A 343 -7.26 17.55 13.96
CA GLY A 343 -6.44 16.89 12.95
C GLY A 343 -5.38 16.01 13.59
N LEU A 344 -4.97 14.94 12.90
CA LEU A 344 -3.82 14.14 13.29
C LEU A 344 -2.58 14.60 12.50
N TRP A 345 -1.50 14.95 13.20
CA TRP A 345 -0.31 15.54 12.60
C TRP A 345 1.00 15.11 13.29
N ASN A 346 2.14 15.56 12.75
CA ASN A 346 3.45 15.31 13.36
C ASN A 346 3.82 16.33 14.43
N GLU A 347 3.12 17.45 14.55
CA GLU A 347 3.32 18.44 15.62
C GLU A 347 1.96 18.90 16.17
N THR A 348 1.95 19.33 17.43
CA THR A 348 0.74 19.92 18.03
C THR A 348 0.73 21.40 17.69
N GLU A 349 -0.10 21.77 16.73
CA GLU A 349 -0.18 23.13 16.19
C GLU A 349 -1.55 23.41 15.58
N THR A 350 -1.84 24.66 15.26
CA THR A 350 -3.02 25.02 14.47
C THR A 350 -2.63 25.07 13.00
N LEU A 351 -3.30 24.28 12.17
CA LEU A 351 -3.10 24.26 10.71
C LEU A 351 -4.33 24.77 9.98
N THR A 352 -4.11 25.39 8.83
CA THR A 352 -5.18 25.71 7.88
C THR A 352 -5.51 24.47 7.05
N PHE A 353 -6.76 24.02 7.15
CA PHE A 353 -7.34 22.93 6.37
C PHE A 353 -7.95 23.49 5.08
N HIS A 354 -7.37 23.13 3.95
CA HIS A 354 -7.75 23.62 2.63
C HIS A 354 -8.97 22.86 2.10
N ALA A 355 -9.91 23.62 1.52
CA ALA A 355 -11.13 23.05 0.94
C ALA A 355 -10.83 22.14 -0.26
N PRO A 356 -11.61 21.08 -0.48
CA PRO A 356 -11.48 20.31 -1.71
C PRO A 356 -11.90 21.14 -2.93
N ALA A 357 -11.31 20.86 -4.09
CA ALA A 357 -11.60 21.55 -5.35
C ALA A 357 -13.04 21.28 -5.84
N ASN A 358 -13.67 20.21 -5.36
CA ASN A 358 -15.08 19.93 -5.55
C ASN A 358 -15.84 20.21 -4.23
N ALA A 359 -16.81 21.12 -4.27
CA ALA A 359 -17.62 21.49 -3.10
C ALA A 359 -18.50 20.36 -2.56
N ASP A 360 -18.79 19.34 -3.38
CA ASP A 360 -19.53 18.14 -2.94
C ASP A 360 -18.65 17.19 -2.10
N SER A 361 -17.32 17.31 -2.21
CA SER A 361 -16.37 16.53 -1.40
C SER A 361 -16.31 17.08 0.02
N VAL A 362 -16.29 16.18 1.00
CA VAL A 362 -16.27 16.54 2.43
C VAL A 362 -14.86 16.91 2.86
N SER A 363 -13.85 16.21 2.34
CA SER A 363 -12.52 16.16 2.92
C SER A 363 -11.74 17.45 2.70
N HIS A 364 -11.56 18.21 3.78
CA HIS A 364 -10.57 19.29 3.82
C HIS A 364 -9.24 18.71 4.31
N SER A 365 -8.12 19.19 3.77
CA SER A 365 -6.79 18.66 4.11
C SER A 365 -5.89 19.75 4.69
N ALA A 366 -5.15 19.43 5.74
CA ALA A 366 -4.05 20.27 6.24
C ALA A 366 -2.93 20.43 5.19
N VAL A 367 -2.89 19.57 4.17
CA VAL A 367 -1.98 19.65 3.04
C VAL A 367 -2.78 20.16 1.84
N ASN A 368 -2.43 21.34 1.29
CA ASN A 368 -3.11 21.87 0.09
C ASN A 368 -2.72 21.13 -1.19
N ILE A 369 -3.02 19.82 -1.26
CA ILE A 369 -2.70 18.96 -2.42
C ILE A 369 -3.47 19.42 -3.66
N GLN A 370 -4.64 20.02 -3.47
CA GLN A 370 -5.55 20.42 -4.54
C GLN A 370 -5.39 21.88 -4.98
N ASN A 371 -4.47 22.63 -4.35
CA ASN A 371 -4.15 24.03 -4.63
C ASN A 371 -5.39 24.95 -4.70
N THR A 372 -6.27 24.82 -3.71
CA THR A 372 -7.53 25.58 -3.62
C THR A 372 -7.40 26.86 -2.80
N GLU A 373 -8.25 27.85 -3.08
CA GLU A 373 -8.44 29.04 -2.26
C GLU A 373 -9.57 28.81 -1.24
N GLY A 374 -9.33 29.15 0.03
CA GLY A 374 -10.27 28.92 1.13
C GLY A 374 -9.86 27.76 2.04
N GLY A 375 -10.36 27.78 3.27
CA GLY A 375 -10.05 26.80 4.31
C GLY A 375 -10.53 27.24 5.69
N PHE A 376 -10.32 26.40 6.69
CA PHE A 376 -10.57 26.74 8.10
C PHE A 376 -9.37 26.33 8.94
N ASP A 377 -9.13 27.04 10.03
CA ASP A 377 -8.05 26.69 10.95
C ASP A 377 -8.55 25.65 11.96
N ALA A 378 -7.77 24.60 12.18
CA ALA A 378 -8.07 23.57 13.15
C ALA A 378 -6.86 23.19 13.99
N GLU A 379 -7.14 22.77 15.22
CA GLU A 379 -6.14 22.18 16.08
C GLU A 379 -5.73 20.81 15.55
N CYS A 380 -4.44 20.61 15.37
CA CYS A 380 -3.82 19.33 15.06
C CYS A 380 -3.04 18.83 16.28
N VAL A 381 -3.10 17.54 16.52
CA VAL A 381 -2.40 16.89 17.63
C VAL A 381 -1.53 15.75 17.12
N THR A 382 -0.48 15.47 17.90
CA THR A 382 0.35 14.27 17.73
C THR A 382 -0.31 13.07 18.42
N LEU A 383 0.09 11.85 18.07
CA LEU A 383 -0.37 10.66 18.79
C LEU A 383 0.00 10.71 20.29
N ASP A 384 1.18 11.23 20.64
CA ASP A 384 1.60 11.36 22.04
C ASP A 384 0.68 12.33 22.81
N GLU A 385 0.33 13.45 22.17
CA GLU A 385 -0.56 14.45 22.76
C GLU A 385 -2.00 13.94 22.86
N LEU A 386 -2.49 13.24 21.84
CA LEU A 386 -3.78 12.55 21.88
C LEU A 386 -3.84 11.58 23.06
N MET A 387 -2.82 10.73 23.20
CA MET A 387 -2.75 9.76 24.29
C MET A 387 -2.77 10.42 25.66
N ARG A 388 -2.04 11.53 25.82
CA ARG A 388 -2.02 12.33 27.05
C ARG A 388 -3.37 12.98 27.35
N ARG A 389 -4.09 13.48 26.34
CA ARG A 389 -5.40 14.15 26.52
C ARG A 389 -6.52 13.17 26.80
N GLU A 390 -6.50 12.01 26.16
CA GLU A 390 -7.53 10.98 26.26
C GLU A 390 -7.27 9.96 27.38
N ASP A 391 -6.17 10.15 28.11
CA ASP A 391 -5.70 9.29 29.20
C ASP A 391 -5.63 7.81 28.77
N ILE A 392 -4.90 7.56 27.68
CA ILE A 392 -4.68 6.21 27.13
C ILE A 392 -3.20 5.89 27.01
N ASP A 393 -2.84 4.65 27.34
CA ASP A 393 -1.45 4.20 27.34
C ASP A 393 -1.07 3.39 26.10
N THR A 394 -2.06 2.91 25.35
CA THR A 394 -1.86 2.09 24.16
C THR A 394 -2.84 2.44 23.05
N ILE A 395 -2.41 2.18 21.82
CA ILE A 395 -3.25 2.22 20.64
C ILE A 395 -3.18 0.82 20.02
N SER A 396 -4.32 0.15 19.89
CA SER A 396 -4.37 -1.19 19.29
C SER A 396 -4.47 -1.10 17.78
N VAL A 397 -5.32 -0.20 17.28
CA VAL A 397 -5.49 0.05 15.84
C VAL A 397 -5.32 1.55 15.59
N LEU A 398 -4.51 1.90 14.61
CA LEU A 398 -4.44 3.26 14.07
C LEU A 398 -4.91 3.23 12.61
N LYS A 399 -6.07 3.84 12.34
CA LYS A 399 -6.60 4.09 11.00
C LYS A 399 -6.32 5.53 10.59
N MET A 400 -5.81 5.71 9.37
CA MET A 400 -5.48 7.02 8.80
C MET A 400 -5.95 7.10 7.36
N ASP A 401 -6.90 8.01 7.14
CA ASP A 401 -7.40 8.44 5.84
C ASP A 401 -7.46 9.98 5.87
N ILE A 402 -6.28 10.61 5.86
CA ILE A 402 -6.11 12.03 6.23
C ILE A 402 -5.49 12.85 5.10
N GLU A 403 -5.81 12.50 3.85
CA GLU A 403 -5.62 13.35 2.67
C GLU A 403 -4.18 13.89 2.53
N GLY A 404 -3.18 13.02 2.72
CA GLY A 404 -1.75 13.27 2.52
C GLY A 404 -0.96 13.64 3.76
N ALA A 405 -1.62 13.80 4.90
CA ALA A 405 -0.97 14.01 6.19
C ALA A 405 -0.37 12.71 6.79
N GLU A 406 -0.75 11.54 6.28
CA GLU A 406 -0.32 10.24 6.79
C GLU A 406 1.20 10.07 6.80
N PHE A 407 1.91 10.66 5.83
CA PHE A 407 3.38 10.58 5.78
C PHE A 407 4.05 11.27 6.96
N ALA A 408 3.57 12.46 7.36
CA ALA A 408 4.14 13.19 8.48
C ALA A 408 3.91 12.44 9.79
N VAL A 409 2.71 11.88 9.97
CA VAL A 409 2.37 11.06 11.14
C VAL A 409 3.23 9.78 11.19
N LEU A 410 3.43 9.10 10.05
CA LEU A 410 4.25 7.90 9.96
C LEU A 410 5.74 8.19 10.23
N ASP A 411 6.28 9.30 9.73
CA ASP A 411 7.66 9.71 10.00
C ASP A 411 7.88 9.93 11.51
N ARG A 412 6.95 10.62 12.19
CA ARG A 412 6.99 10.75 13.65
C ARG A 412 6.83 9.43 14.38
N LEU A 413 5.92 8.56 13.93
CA LEU A 413 5.70 7.24 14.53
C LEU A 413 6.95 6.36 14.45
N ALA A 414 7.73 6.48 13.37
CA ALA A 414 9.00 5.77 13.21
C ALA A 414 10.07 6.21 14.23
N GLU A 415 10.03 7.47 14.65
CA GLU A 415 10.94 8.06 15.64
C GLU A 415 10.47 7.85 17.09
N SER A 416 9.17 7.60 17.29
CA SER A 416 8.59 7.40 18.62
C SER A 416 8.77 5.97 19.15
N ALA A 417 8.49 5.76 20.43
CA ALA A 417 8.41 4.43 21.04
C ALA A 417 7.03 3.76 20.86
N LEU A 418 6.03 4.50 20.37
CA LEU A 418 4.66 4.04 20.22
C LEU A 418 4.55 2.96 19.13
N ARG A 419 3.86 1.87 19.43
CA ARG A 419 3.68 0.75 18.48
C ARG A 419 2.23 0.30 18.43
N PRO A 420 1.41 0.88 17.54
CA PRO A 420 0.09 0.34 17.28
C PRO A 420 0.19 -1.13 16.85
N LYS A 421 -0.72 -1.99 17.33
CA LYS A 421 -0.72 -3.41 16.93
C LYS A 421 -1.05 -3.55 15.45
N ILE A 422 -1.93 -2.68 14.94
CA ILE A 422 -2.35 -2.63 13.53
C ILE A 422 -2.31 -1.20 13.02
N LEU A 423 -1.82 -1.05 11.79
CA LEU A 423 -1.88 0.17 11.00
C LEU A 423 -2.80 -0.05 9.80
N LEU A 424 -3.79 0.81 9.65
CA LEU A 424 -4.69 0.88 8.50
C LEU A 424 -4.46 2.26 7.86
N VAL A 425 -3.89 2.32 6.66
CA VAL A 425 -3.46 3.58 6.06
C VAL A 425 -3.89 3.67 4.61
N GLU A 426 -4.58 4.75 4.25
CA GLU A 426 -4.86 5.12 2.87
C GLU A 426 -3.81 6.14 2.43
N PHE A 427 -3.04 5.78 1.41
CA PHE A 427 -1.97 6.61 0.91
C PHE A 427 -2.49 7.54 -0.17
N HIS A 428 -2.54 8.83 0.14
CA HIS A 428 -2.95 9.87 -0.79
C HIS A 428 -1.75 10.36 -1.60
N PRO A 429 -1.87 10.48 -2.92
CA PRO A 429 -0.81 11.04 -3.74
C PRO A 429 -0.65 12.54 -3.46
N GLY A 430 0.50 12.95 -2.93
CA GLY A 430 0.88 14.37 -2.82
C GLY A 430 2.40 14.57 -2.84
N ASP A 431 2.84 15.75 -3.28
CA ASP A 431 4.23 16.20 -3.51
C ASP A 431 5.25 15.71 -2.48
N SER A 432 6.51 15.56 -2.90
CA SER A 432 7.60 15.05 -2.06
C SER A 432 7.83 15.84 -0.75
N ASN A 433 8.31 15.14 0.29
CA ASN A 433 8.68 15.72 1.60
C ASN A 433 9.58 16.98 1.50
N ALA A 434 10.39 17.12 0.44
CA ALA A 434 11.28 18.25 0.23
C ALA A 434 10.55 19.54 -0.20
N GLU A 435 9.49 19.45 -1.01
CA GLU A 435 8.70 20.61 -1.42
C GLU A 435 7.73 21.07 -0.32
N ARG A 436 7.26 20.13 0.52
CA ARG A 436 6.38 20.41 1.67
C ARG A 436 7.07 21.30 2.72
N LEU A 437 8.31 20.97 3.10
CA LEU A 437 9.12 21.79 4.03
C LEU A 437 9.44 23.19 3.47
N GLY A 438 9.56 23.32 2.14
CA GLY A 438 9.77 24.61 1.48
C GLY A 438 8.51 25.49 1.48
N LYS A 439 7.33 24.91 1.23
CA LYS A 439 6.04 25.63 1.23
C LYS A 439 5.62 26.06 2.64
N VAL A 440 5.89 25.25 3.67
CA VAL A 440 5.65 25.60 5.08
C VAL A 440 6.56 26.75 5.56
N ARG A 441 7.85 26.77 5.17
CA ARG A 441 8.75 27.91 5.48
C ARG A 441 8.35 29.22 4.81
N ASN A 442 7.76 29.16 3.61
CA ASN A 442 7.35 30.36 2.88
C ASN A 442 5.99 30.91 3.34
N ALA A 443 5.10 30.06 3.86
CA ALA A 443 3.83 30.49 4.46
C ALA A 443 4.00 31.19 5.82
N GLY A 444 5.09 30.88 6.55
CA GLY A 444 5.38 31.45 7.86
C GLY A 444 6.14 32.79 7.88
N HIS A 445 6.42 33.44 6.73
CA HIS A 445 7.24 34.68 6.69
C HIS A 445 6.55 35.90 6.06
N ALA A 446 5.23 35.87 5.87
CA ALA A 446 4.48 37.04 5.42
C ALA A 446 3.87 37.86 6.58
N ARG A 447 4.63 38.11 7.65
CA ARG A 447 4.34 39.16 8.65
C ARG A 447 5.62 39.66 9.32
N GLU A 448 6.32 40.57 8.67
CA GLU A 448 6.99 41.68 9.37
C GLU A 448 6.70 42.99 8.62
N ALA A 449 6.20 43.95 9.38
CA ALA A 449 5.74 45.29 8.97
C ALA A 449 6.94 46.25 8.73
N PRO A 450 6.79 47.51 8.25
CA PRO A 450 5.60 48.38 8.22
C PRO A 450 4.91 48.53 6.86
#